data_AF-A0A6N8UB79-F1
#
_entry.id   AF-A0A6N8UB79-F1
#
_cell.length_a   1.000
_cell.length_b   1.000
_cell.length_c   1.000
_cell.angle_alpha   90.00
_cell.angle_beta   90.00
_cell.angle_gamma   90.00
#
_symmetry.space_group_name_H-M   'P 1'
#
loop_
_entity.id
_entity.type
_entity.pdbx_description
1 polymer ?
#
loop_
_entity_poly.entity_id
_entity_poly.type
_entity_poly.pdbx_seq_one_letter_code
_entity_poly.pdbx_strand_id
1 'polypeptide(L)'
;MLDIFKNNPKLDVVYKTSDERYFYLENDAQNWATSLEDKKVEKLIREADNESADNNDLTEKIKELKELELVKSNYNQMKSLVKYFDLKVADQKAETLIEVLEDYKQKISE
;
A
#
# COMPACT_ATOMS: atom_id res chain seq x y z
N MET A 1 -17.60 -9.64 10.91
CA MET A 1 -17.63 -8.84 12.16
C MET A 1 -16.83 -9.50 13.29
N LEU A 2 -15.61 -9.01 13.52
CA LEU A 2 -14.73 -9.47 14.62
C LEU A 2 -15.36 -9.20 16.00
N ASP A 3 -15.23 -10.14 16.93
CA ASP A 3 -15.79 -10.03 18.29
C ASP A 3 -15.19 -8.87 19.11
N ILE A 4 -13.99 -8.40 18.76
CA ILE A 4 -13.36 -7.25 19.42
C ILE A 4 -14.20 -5.97 19.30
N PHE A 5 -14.89 -5.77 18.17
CA PHE A 5 -15.77 -4.61 17.96
C PHE A 5 -17.10 -4.75 18.69
N LYS A 6 -17.60 -5.99 18.86
CA LYS A 6 -18.82 -6.25 19.66
C LYS A 6 -18.59 -5.94 21.13
N ASN A 7 -17.42 -6.34 21.65
CA ASN A 7 -17.05 -6.13 23.05
C ASN A 7 -16.60 -4.69 23.32
N ASN A 8 -16.16 -3.96 22.28
CA ASN A 8 -15.70 -2.58 22.39
C ASN A 8 -16.44 -1.69 21.38
N PRO A 9 -17.72 -1.35 21.65
CA PRO A 9 -18.57 -0.58 20.74
C PRO A 9 -18.05 0.84 20.45
N LYS A 10 -17.06 1.34 21.18
CA LYS A 10 -16.41 2.64 20.93
C LYS A 10 -15.21 2.58 19.98
N LEU A 11 -14.74 1.39 19.61
CA LEU A 11 -13.57 1.23 18.74
C LEU A 11 -13.99 1.15 17.28
N ASP A 12 -13.56 2.12 16.49
CA ASP A 12 -13.76 2.13 15.04
C ASP A 12 -12.56 1.51 14.29
N VAL A 13 -11.39 1.47 14.92
CA VAL A 13 -10.16 0.89 14.36
C VAL A 13 -9.40 0.10 15.42
N VAL A 14 -8.79 -1.01 15.01
CA VAL A 14 -7.83 -1.80 15.79
C VAL A 14 -6.70 -2.28 14.88
N TYR A 15 -5.56 -2.59 15.46
CA TYR A 15 -4.38 -3.04 14.73
C TYR A 15 -4.05 -4.46 15.20
N LYS A 16 -3.98 -5.42 14.28
CA LYS A 16 -3.66 -6.84 14.55
C LYS A 16 -2.22 -7.12 14.10
N THR A 17 -1.43 -7.77 14.93
CA THR A 17 -0.08 -8.24 14.57
C THR A 17 -0.10 -9.70 14.10
N SER A 18 0.97 -10.18 13.45
CA SER A 18 1.06 -11.56 12.93
C SER A 18 0.87 -12.66 13.99
N ASP A 19 1.13 -12.36 15.27
CA ASP A 19 0.91 -13.24 16.42
C ASP A 19 -0.54 -13.20 16.96
N GLU A 20 -1.45 -12.61 16.19
CA GLU A 20 -2.87 -12.45 16.49
C GLU A 20 -3.19 -11.56 17.71
N ARG A 21 -2.24 -10.74 18.14
CA ARG A 21 -2.47 -9.74 19.18
C ARG A 21 -3.10 -8.47 18.60
N TYR A 22 -4.02 -7.86 19.35
CA TYR A 22 -4.73 -6.64 18.98
C TYR A 22 -4.26 -5.44 19.79
N PHE A 23 -4.15 -4.30 19.13
CA PHE A 23 -3.75 -3.02 19.70
C PHE A 23 -4.72 -1.91 19.30
N TYR A 24 -4.83 -0.89 20.14
CA TYR A 24 -5.68 0.28 19.87
C TYR A 24 -4.93 1.40 19.14
N LEU A 25 -3.60 1.42 19.24
CA LEU A 25 -2.73 2.39 18.59
C LEU A 25 -1.81 1.69 17.60
N GLU A 26 -1.63 2.30 16.42
CA GLU A 26 -0.76 1.79 15.36
C GLU A 26 0.70 1.70 15.85
N ASN A 27 1.19 2.74 16.53
CA ASN A 27 2.55 2.79 17.03
C ASN A 27 2.85 1.65 18.01
N ASP A 28 1.89 1.28 18.86
CA ASP A 28 2.06 0.17 19.81
C ASP A 28 2.12 -1.17 19.07
N ALA A 29 1.28 -1.34 18.05
CA ALA A 29 1.28 -2.51 17.19
C ALA A 29 2.58 -2.63 16.39
N GLN A 30 3.08 -1.52 15.83
CA GLN A 30 4.34 -1.48 15.09
C GLN A 30 5.52 -1.79 16.00
N ASN A 31 5.60 -1.16 17.18
CA ASN A 31 6.64 -1.46 18.18
C ASN A 31 6.64 -2.94 18.55
N TRP A 32 5.46 -3.55 18.75
CA TRP A 32 5.38 -4.98 19.02
C TRP A 32 5.81 -5.81 17.81
N ALA A 33 5.33 -5.46 16.62
CA ALA A 33 5.66 -6.15 15.37
C ALA A 33 7.16 -6.16 15.08
N THR A 34 7.93 -5.15 15.51
CA THR A 34 9.40 -5.17 15.37
C THR A 34 10.06 -6.36 16.07
N SER A 35 9.40 -6.91 17.10
CA SER A 35 9.83 -8.10 17.85
C SER A 35 9.45 -9.41 17.14
N LEU A 36 8.58 -9.35 16.14
CA LEU A 36 8.10 -10.49 15.35
C LEU A 36 8.92 -10.64 14.07
N GLU A 37 8.97 -11.86 13.54
CA GLU A 37 9.74 -12.16 12.33
C GLU A 37 9.17 -11.45 11.08
N ASP A 38 7.84 -11.45 10.96
CA ASP A 38 7.15 -10.84 9.81
C ASP A 38 7.09 -9.31 9.84
N LYS A 39 7.19 -8.70 11.03
CA LYS A 39 7.04 -7.24 11.25
C LYS A 39 5.80 -6.62 10.62
N LYS A 40 4.75 -7.41 10.44
CA LYS A 40 3.48 -6.98 9.84
C LYS A 40 2.48 -6.55 10.90
N VAL A 41 1.76 -5.49 10.55
CA VAL A 41 0.61 -4.98 11.29
C VAL A 41 -0.52 -4.85 10.28
N GLU A 42 -1.65 -5.46 10.59
CA GLU A 42 -2.88 -5.37 9.81
C GLU A 42 -3.84 -4.40 10.50
N LYS A 43 -4.29 -3.37 9.78
CA LYS A 43 -5.27 -2.42 10.29
C LYS A 43 -6.68 -2.94 10.02
N LEU A 44 -7.40 -3.27 11.09
CA LEU A 44 -8.79 -3.70 11.05
C LEU A 44 -9.69 -2.53 11.41
N ILE A 45 -10.59 -2.17 10.50
CA ILE A 45 -11.59 -1.12 10.73
C ILE A 45 -12.92 -1.82 10.98
N ARG A 46 -13.76 -1.26 11.85
CA ARG A 46 -15.12 -1.74 12.04
C ARG A 46 -15.85 -1.64 10.70
N GLU A 47 -16.40 -2.76 10.24
CA GLU A 47 -17.18 -2.90 9.00
C GLU A 47 -18.50 -2.08 9.04
N ALA A 48 -18.38 -0.75 9.08
CA ALA A 48 -19.49 0.20 8.92
C ALA A 48 -19.27 1.10 7.70
N ASP A 49 -18.02 1.35 7.30
CA ASP A 49 -17.59 1.97 6.04
C ASP A 49 -16.05 1.95 6.06
N ASN A 50 -15.36 1.83 4.92
CA ASN A 50 -13.90 1.77 4.74
C ASN A 50 -13.28 0.37 4.65
N GLU A 51 -13.39 -0.19 3.45
CA GLU A 51 -12.25 -0.81 2.80
C GLU A 51 -11.00 0.09 2.90
N SER A 52 -9.81 -0.51 3.04
CA SER A 52 -8.57 -0.01 2.43
C SER A 52 -7.78 1.09 3.14
N ALA A 53 -6.97 0.73 4.15
CA ALA A 53 -5.82 1.57 4.55
C ALA A 53 -4.53 1.20 3.79
N ASP A 54 -4.27 -0.08 3.53
CA ASP A 54 -3.14 -0.53 2.69
C ASP A 54 -3.44 -0.42 1.18
N ASN A 55 -4.72 -0.53 0.81
CA ASN A 55 -5.16 -0.37 -0.58
C ASN A 55 -5.21 1.11 -1.01
N ASN A 56 -5.23 2.09 -0.10
CA ASN A 56 -5.35 3.49 -0.49
C ASN A 56 -4.07 3.99 -1.17
N ASP A 57 -2.89 3.73 -0.58
CA ASP A 57 -1.61 4.15 -1.15
C ASP A 57 -1.34 3.47 -2.51
N LEU A 58 -1.65 2.18 -2.64
CA LEU A 58 -1.55 1.47 -3.92
C LEU A 58 -2.55 2.01 -4.96
N THR A 59 -3.79 2.27 -4.57
CA THR A 59 -4.83 2.82 -5.46
C THR A 59 -4.48 4.23 -5.92
N GLU A 60 -3.96 5.07 -5.01
CA GLU A 60 -3.48 6.41 -5.34
C GLU A 60 -2.28 6.35 -6.29
N LYS A 61 -1.33 5.43 -6.08
CA LYS A 61 -0.18 5.27 -6.98
C LYS A 61 -0.56 4.71 -8.34
N ILE A 62 -1.54 3.80 -8.40
CA ILE A 62 -2.12 3.32 -9.66
C ILE A 62 -2.84 4.45 -10.40
N LYS A 63 -3.59 5.30 -9.67
CA LYS A 63 -4.26 6.47 -10.24
C LYS A 63 -3.24 7.48 -10.77
N GLU A 64 -2.19 7.77 -9.99
CA GLU A 64 -1.06 8.61 -10.40
C GLU A 64 -0.44 8.08 -11.70
N LEU A 65 -0.14 6.79 -11.79
CA LEU A 65 0.36 6.15 -13.03
C LEU A 65 -0.63 6.25 -14.20
N LYS A 66 -1.94 6.17 -13.95
CA LYS A 66 -2.97 6.27 -14.99
C LYS A 66 -3.08 7.67 -15.57
N GLU A 67 -3.00 8.69 -14.72
CA GLU A 67 -3.07 10.11 -15.08
C GLU A 67 -1.73 10.68 -15.57
N LEU A 68 -0.60 10.08 -15.18
CA LEU A 68 0.73 10.51 -15.58
C LEU A 68 0.94 10.31 -17.08
N GLU A 69 1.28 11.40 -17.77
CA GLU A 69 1.79 11.34 -19.14
C GLU A 69 3.22 10.80 -19.13
N LEU A 70 3.45 9.64 -19.75
CA LEU A 70 4.74 8.94 -19.76
C LEU A 70 5.70 9.57 -20.78
N VAL A 71 6.14 10.79 -20.49
CA VAL A 71 7.06 11.59 -21.32
C VAL A 71 8.34 11.94 -20.57
N LYS A 72 9.41 12.27 -21.31
CA LYS A 72 10.74 12.60 -20.75
C LYS A 72 10.69 13.73 -19.71
N SER A 73 9.76 14.69 -19.86
CA SER A 73 9.55 15.78 -18.90
C SER A 73 9.15 15.30 -17.50
N ASN A 74 8.49 14.14 -17.41
CA ASN A 74 7.98 13.55 -16.16
C ASN A 74 8.91 12.46 -15.60
N TYR A 75 10.19 12.45 -16.01
CA TYR A 75 11.17 11.43 -15.64
C TYR A 75 11.23 11.14 -14.14
N ASN A 76 11.22 12.19 -13.30
CA ASN A 76 11.33 12.02 -11.85
C ASN A 76 10.11 11.30 -11.25
N GLN A 77 8.92 11.55 -11.79
CA GLN A 77 7.68 10.87 -11.38
C GLN A 77 7.73 9.41 -11.83
N MET A 78 8.10 9.16 -13.09
CA MET A 78 8.26 7.79 -13.61
C MET A 78 9.27 6.98 -12.79
N LYS A 79 10.44 7.57 -12.47
CA LYS A 79 11.45 6.92 -11.64
C LYS A 79 10.93 6.59 -10.24
N SER A 80 10.12 7.47 -9.65
CA SER A 80 9.52 7.25 -8.34
C SER A 80 8.51 6.10 -8.38
N LEU A 81 7.67 6.04 -9.40
CA LEU A 81 6.71 4.95 -9.60
C LEU A 81 7.40 3.61 -9.83
N VAL A 82 8.43 3.57 -10.68
CA VAL A 82 9.24 2.34 -10.90
C VAL A 82 9.83 1.82 -9.61
N LYS A 83 10.34 2.70 -8.74
CA LYS A 83 10.88 2.32 -7.43
C LYS A 83 9.77 1.86 -6.47
N TYR A 84 8.63 2.53 -6.47
CA TYR A 84 7.49 2.20 -5.62
C TYR A 84 6.93 0.80 -5.94
N PHE A 85 6.74 0.51 -7.23
CA PHE A 85 6.25 -0.78 -7.73
C PHE A 85 7.34 -1.86 -7.85
N ASP A 86 8.58 -1.55 -7.42
CA ASP A 86 9.75 -2.43 -7.53
C ASP A 86 9.92 -3.06 -8.95
N LEU A 87 9.74 -2.23 -9.98
CA LEU A 87 9.79 -2.70 -11.37
C LEU A 87 11.23 -2.87 -11.84
N LYS A 88 11.51 -4.01 -12.47
CA LYS A 88 12.82 -4.31 -13.05
C LYS A 88 13.03 -3.49 -14.33
N VAL A 89 14.09 -2.69 -14.34
CA VAL A 89 14.51 -1.89 -15.50
C VAL A 89 15.91 -2.29 -15.95
N ALA A 90 16.15 -2.30 -17.26
CA ALA A 90 17.46 -2.60 -17.83
C ALA A 90 18.46 -1.45 -17.60
N ASP A 91 17.98 -0.21 -17.67
CA ASP A 91 18.76 1.00 -17.40
C ASP A 91 17.84 2.15 -16.89
N GLN A 92 18.44 3.26 -16.46
CA GLN A 92 17.71 4.42 -15.92
C GLN A 92 17.38 5.48 -16.98
N LYS A 93 17.35 5.14 -18.26
CA LYS A 93 16.92 6.06 -19.31
C LYS A 93 15.41 6.23 -19.29
N ALA A 94 14.96 7.40 -19.75
CA ALA A 94 13.54 7.72 -19.83
C ALA A 94 12.76 6.71 -20.70
N GLU A 95 13.35 6.26 -21.81
CA GLU A 95 12.72 5.29 -22.73
C GLU A 95 12.43 3.96 -22.04
N THR A 96 13.39 3.44 -21.28
CA THR A 96 13.22 2.18 -20.52
C THR A 96 12.20 2.30 -19.39
N LEU A 97 12.15 3.44 -18.70
CA LEU A 97 11.14 3.69 -17.66
C LEU A 97 9.73 3.77 -18.26
N ILE A 98 9.58 4.41 -19.42
CA ILE A 98 8.30 4.53 -20.12
C ILE A 98 7.79 3.14 -20.51
N GLU A 99 8.63 2.33 -21.18
CA GLU A 99 8.27 0.99 -21.63
C GLU A 99 7.78 0.10 -20.47
N VAL A 100 8.52 0.09 -19.36
CA VAL A 100 8.19 -0.73 -18.19
C VAL A 100 6.92 -0.25 -17.49
N LEU A 101 6.70 1.06 -17.41
CA LEU A 101 5.48 1.62 -16.81
C LEU A 101 4.25 1.43 -17.70
N GLU A 102 4.39 1.47 -19.04
CA GLU A 102 3.31 1.13 -19.98
C GLU A 102 2.89 -0.33 -19.85
N ASP A 103 3.86 -1.25 -19.85
CA ASP A 103 3.59 -2.68 -19.66
C ASP A 103 2.90 -2.95 -18.31
N TYR A 104 3.37 -2.32 -17.23
CA TYR A 104 2.73 -2.43 -15.92
C TYR A 104 1.31 -1.84 -15.91
N LYS A 105 1.10 -0.68 -16.54
CA LYS A 105 -0.21 -0.03 -16.67
C LYS A 105 -1.22 -0.88 -17.44
N GLN A 106 -0.77 -1.61 -18.45
CA GLN A 106 -1.60 -2.55 -19.20
C GLN A 106 -1.96 -3.77 -18.34
N LYS A 107 -0.99 -4.37 -17.64
CA LYS A 107 -1.20 -5.54 -16.76
C LYS A 107 -2.20 -5.29 -15.63
N ILE A 108 -2.26 -4.07 -15.09
CA ILE A 108 -3.22 -3.70 -14.03
C ILE A 108 -4.60 -3.25 -14.57
N SER A 109 -4.75 -3.17 -15.89
CA SER A 109 -6.01 -2.79 -16.55
C SER A 109 -6.72 -3.99 -17.21
N GLU A 110 -6.07 -5.16 -17.28
CA GLU A 110 -6.65 -6.47 -17.60
C GLU A 110 -7.27 -7.13 -16.36
#